data_AF-A0A2L0EID2-F1
#
_entry.id   AF-A0A2L0EID2-F1
#
_cell.length_a   1.000
_cell.length_b   1.000
_cell.length_c   1.000
_cell.angle_alpha   90.00
_cell.angle_beta   90.00
_cell.angle_gamma   90.00
#
_symmetry.space_group_name_H-M   'P 1'
#
loop_
_entity.id
_entity.type
_entity.pdbx_description
1 polymer ?
#
loop_
_entity_poly.entity_id
_entity_poly.type
_entity_poly.pdbx_seq_one_letter_code
_entity_poly.pdbx_strand_id
1 'polypeptide(L)'
;MMTTTTAEEREDLAAPRAAPVSSTRLVTELADLAELAAPEVNVCVLRRGVDPDVDGFVREWLLPRPLSETLHVDPGAPDLAALAAGAPPSPGREAFLQDVRGLISLFVDLTGCPRAGVRLARLAKPMCPRLHADMVTVRLVTTYVGPGTEWAEHAAVRRDRLGHRANGVPDEVSGVLRAGARLRRMEPFEVGLLKGEAWPGNQDRGAVHRSPPGTSPRVVVTLDALA
;
A
#
# COMPACT_ATOMS: atom_id res chain seq x y z
N MET A 1 -27.63 -65.61 -7.86
CA MET A 1 -27.27 -65.32 -6.46
C MET A 1 -25.87 -64.74 -6.45
N MET A 2 -25.73 -63.53 -5.88
CA MET A 2 -24.53 -62.86 -5.36
C MET A 2 -23.34 -62.67 -6.32
N THR A 3 -23.15 -61.52 -6.98
CA THR A 3 -22.56 -60.23 -6.50
C THR A 3 -21.33 -60.40 -5.60
N THR A 4 -20.16 -59.97 -6.09
CA THR A 4 -19.41 -58.82 -5.54
C THR A 4 -18.25 -58.42 -6.45
N THR A 5 -18.32 -57.19 -6.91
CA THR A 5 -17.26 -56.40 -7.54
C THR A 5 -16.35 -55.85 -6.46
N THR A 6 -15.04 -56.12 -6.50
CA THR A 6 -14.05 -55.39 -5.71
C THR A 6 -13.51 -54.24 -6.56
N ALA A 7 -13.87 -53.01 -6.18
CA ALA A 7 -13.35 -51.78 -6.75
C ALA A 7 -11.90 -51.57 -6.28
N GLU A 8 -11.01 -51.32 -7.24
CA GLU A 8 -9.66 -50.80 -6.97
C GLU A 8 -9.78 -49.36 -6.45
N GLU A 9 -9.42 -49.15 -5.18
CA GLU A 9 -9.19 -47.82 -4.62
C GLU A 9 -7.90 -47.24 -5.24
N ARG A 10 -8.07 -46.40 -6.26
CA ARG A 10 -7.02 -45.48 -6.69
C ARG A 10 -6.91 -44.37 -5.64
N GLU A 11 -5.90 -44.47 -4.77
CA GLU A 11 -5.41 -43.31 -4.02
C GLU A 11 -5.01 -42.22 -5.02
N ASP A 12 -5.83 -41.19 -5.08
CA ASP A 12 -5.57 -40.00 -5.89
C ASP A 12 -4.43 -39.23 -5.21
N LEU A 13 -3.21 -39.52 -5.63
CA LEU A 13 -1.99 -38.85 -5.19
C LEU A 13 -2.07 -37.40 -5.71
N ALA A 14 -2.72 -36.53 -4.94
CA ALA A 14 -2.89 -35.12 -5.27
C ALA A 14 -1.51 -34.53 -5.56
N ALA A 15 -1.30 -34.11 -6.82
CA ALA A 15 -0.07 -33.46 -7.25
C ALA A 15 0.25 -32.30 -6.29
N PRO A 16 1.53 -32.08 -5.95
CA PRO A 16 1.91 -31.01 -5.04
C PRO A 16 1.36 -29.68 -5.57
N ARG A 17 0.43 -29.09 -4.81
CA ARG A 17 -0.19 -27.81 -5.18
C ARG A 17 0.93 -26.79 -5.30
N ALA A 18 1.14 -26.27 -6.51
CA ALA A 18 2.15 -25.25 -6.77
C ALA A 18 2.02 -24.15 -5.69
N ALA A 19 3.16 -23.74 -5.12
CA ALA A 19 3.16 -22.67 -4.14
C ALA A 19 2.43 -21.45 -4.75
N PRO A 20 1.48 -20.83 -4.02
CA PRO A 20 0.75 -19.71 -4.56
C PRO A 20 1.74 -18.61 -4.95
N VAL A 21 1.64 -18.14 -6.20
CA VAL A 21 2.47 -17.04 -6.71
C VAL A 21 2.26 -15.81 -5.82
N SER A 22 3.37 -15.18 -5.42
CA SER A 22 3.36 -13.97 -4.62
C SER A 22 2.57 -12.87 -5.32
N SER A 23 1.64 -12.27 -4.59
CA SER A 23 0.90 -11.07 -5.03
C SER A 23 1.68 -9.78 -4.82
N THR A 24 2.89 -9.87 -4.25
CA THR A 24 3.83 -8.76 -4.06
C THR A 24 4.97 -8.81 -5.08
N ARG A 25 5.40 -7.64 -5.53
CA ARG A 25 6.70 -7.37 -6.17
C ARG A 25 7.48 -6.34 -5.36
N LEU A 26 8.76 -6.60 -5.17
CA LEU A 26 9.70 -5.69 -4.53
C LEU A 26 10.73 -5.34 -5.58
N VAL A 27 10.83 -4.07 -5.94
CA VAL A 27 11.60 -3.60 -7.09
C VAL A 27 12.56 -2.50 -6.67
N THR A 28 13.62 -2.27 -7.44
CA THR A 28 14.58 -1.18 -7.22
C THR A 28 14.59 -0.16 -8.36
N GLU A 29 14.11 -0.55 -9.55
CA GLU A 29 13.99 0.32 -10.70
C GLU A 29 12.56 0.85 -10.84
N LEU A 30 12.42 2.12 -11.25
CA LEU A 30 11.12 2.75 -11.45
C LEU A 30 10.28 2.04 -12.52
N ALA A 31 10.92 1.56 -13.59
CA ALA A 31 10.25 0.89 -14.69
C ALA A 31 9.55 -0.41 -14.25
N ASP A 32 10.10 -1.11 -13.26
CA ASP A 32 9.56 -2.37 -12.76
C ASP A 32 8.25 -2.18 -11.96
N LEU A 33 7.90 -0.94 -11.60
CA LEU A 33 6.57 -0.66 -11.03
C LEU A 33 5.43 -1.01 -12.01
N ALA A 34 5.71 -1.08 -13.31
CA ALA A 34 4.77 -1.55 -14.33
C ALA A 34 4.34 -3.01 -14.12
N GLU A 35 5.08 -3.81 -13.34
CA GLU A 35 4.64 -5.17 -12.94
C GLU A 35 3.29 -5.16 -12.21
N LEU A 36 2.87 -4.02 -11.64
CA LEU A 36 1.53 -3.86 -11.06
C LEU A 36 0.41 -4.16 -12.06
N ALA A 37 0.64 -4.01 -13.37
CA ALA A 37 -0.35 -4.32 -14.39
C ALA A 37 -0.71 -5.82 -14.44
N ALA A 38 0.20 -6.71 -13.99
CA ALA A 38 -0.04 -8.14 -13.99
C ALA A 38 -1.25 -8.52 -13.11
N PRO A 39 -2.18 -9.38 -13.57
CA PRO A 39 -3.40 -9.74 -12.83
C PRO A 39 -3.18 -10.38 -11.46
N GLU A 40 -2.02 -11.01 -11.24
CA GLU A 40 -1.64 -11.66 -9.99
C GLU A 40 -0.98 -10.70 -8.98
N VAL A 41 -0.45 -9.57 -9.45
CA VAL A 41 0.24 -8.58 -8.61
C VAL A 41 -0.79 -7.60 -8.04
N ASN A 42 -0.77 -7.44 -6.72
CA ASN A 42 -1.60 -6.47 -5.98
C ASN A 42 -0.77 -5.43 -5.24
N VAL A 43 0.48 -5.75 -4.91
CA VAL A 43 1.39 -4.83 -4.23
C VAL A 43 2.69 -4.75 -5.01
N CYS A 44 3.12 -3.55 -5.36
CA CYS A 44 4.47 -3.30 -5.85
C CYS A 44 5.14 -2.29 -4.92
N VAL A 45 6.34 -2.59 -4.42
CA VAL A 45 7.10 -1.69 -3.55
C VAL A 45 8.42 -1.36 -4.21
N LEU A 46 8.60 -0.09 -4.56
CA LEU A 46 9.89 0.46 -4.98
C LEU A 46 10.73 0.75 -3.74
N ARG A 47 11.87 0.07 -3.67
CA ARG A 47 12.92 0.30 -2.68
C ARG A 47 13.81 1.41 -3.16
N ARG A 48 13.70 2.57 -2.52
CA ARG A 48 14.55 3.73 -2.77
C ARG A 48 15.27 4.15 -1.50
N GLY A 49 16.41 4.83 -1.66
CA GLY A 49 17.17 5.37 -0.56
C GLY A 49 16.45 6.54 0.13
N VAL A 50 16.87 6.83 1.36
CA VAL A 50 16.46 8.03 2.09
C VAL A 50 17.17 9.24 1.49
N ASP A 51 16.41 10.24 1.06
CA ASP A 51 16.95 11.55 0.70
C ASP A 51 17.14 12.37 1.99
N PRO A 52 18.38 12.78 2.32
CA PRO A 52 18.67 13.45 3.58
C PRO A 52 18.04 14.85 3.68
N ASP A 53 17.88 15.58 2.57
CA ASP A 53 17.27 16.91 2.57
C ASP A 53 15.76 16.80 2.82
N VAL A 54 15.12 15.80 2.21
CA VAL A 54 13.71 15.47 2.46
C VAL A 54 13.51 15.00 3.90
N ASP A 55 14.34 14.08 4.41
CA ASP A 55 14.21 13.56 5.77
C ASP A 55 14.39 14.68 6.81
N GLY A 56 15.40 15.54 6.63
CA GLY A 56 15.61 16.72 7.47
C GLY A 56 14.39 17.63 7.50
N PHE A 57 13.87 18.01 6.32
CA PHE A 57 12.68 18.86 6.24
C PHE A 57 11.45 18.23 6.88
N VAL A 58 11.19 16.94 6.62
CA VAL A 58 10.04 16.24 7.19
C VAL A 58 10.15 16.18 8.72
N ARG A 59 11.32 15.89 9.27
CA ARG A 59 11.52 15.78 10.73
C ARG A 59 11.46 17.12 11.45
N GLU A 60 12.07 18.16 10.88
CA GLU A 60 12.18 19.46 11.52
C GLU A 60 10.93 20.32 11.30
N TRP A 61 10.31 20.21 10.12
CA TRP A 61 9.18 21.03 9.74
C TRP A 61 7.84 20.31 9.87
N LEU A 62 7.66 19.15 9.23
CA LEU A 62 6.33 18.53 9.14
C LEU A 62 5.94 17.75 10.39
N LEU A 63 6.85 16.92 10.92
CA LEU A 63 6.58 16.01 12.04
C LEU A 63 6.11 16.72 13.34
N PRO A 64 6.68 17.87 13.76
CA PRO A 64 6.30 18.53 15.01
C PRO A 64 4.95 19.25 14.95
N ARG A 65 4.36 19.40 13.75
CA ARG A 65 3.18 20.24 13.52
C ARG A 65 1.96 19.37 13.20
N PRO A 66 0.74 19.79 13.59
CA PRO A 66 -0.47 19.17 13.07
C PRO A 66 -0.55 19.44 11.57
N LEU A 67 -0.78 18.38 10.79
CA LEU A 67 -0.75 18.45 9.34
C LEU A 67 -1.74 17.42 8.77
N SER A 68 -2.65 17.88 7.91
CA SER A 68 -3.55 17.03 7.12
C SER A 68 -4.03 17.82 5.91
N GLU A 69 -3.19 17.86 4.89
CA GLU A 69 -3.48 18.54 3.63
C GLU A 69 -3.99 17.55 2.59
N THR A 70 -4.94 17.97 1.77
CA THR A 70 -5.44 17.20 0.62
C THR A 70 -5.60 18.12 -0.57
N LEU A 71 -4.94 17.78 -1.66
CA LEU A 71 -4.89 18.54 -2.91
C LEU A 71 -5.42 17.67 -4.04
N HIS A 72 -6.13 18.26 -4.97
CA HIS A 72 -6.43 17.64 -6.26
C HIS A 72 -5.58 18.34 -7.30
N VAL A 73 -4.74 17.58 -7.99
CA VAL A 73 -3.73 18.15 -8.88
C VAL A 73 -3.87 17.63 -10.30
N ASP A 74 -3.67 18.55 -11.25
CA ASP A 74 -3.42 18.23 -12.64
C ASP A 74 -1.91 17.96 -12.81
N PRO A 75 -1.51 16.87 -13.51
CA PRO A 75 -0.12 16.42 -13.55
C PRO A 75 0.86 17.38 -14.23
N GLY A 76 0.40 18.21 -15.16
CA GLY A 76 1.28 19.07 -15.96
C GLY A 76 2.03 20.14 -15.16
N ALA A 77 1.45 20.63 -14.06
CA ALA A 77 2.06 21.60 -13.16
C ALA A 77 1.33 21.63 -11.81
N PRO A 78 1.52 20.62 -10.95
CA PRO A 78 0.81 20.54 -9.68
C PRO A 78 1.22 21.68 -8.75
N ASP A 79 0.26 22.49 -8.29
CA ASP A 79 0.49 23.45 -7.21
C ASP A 79 0.50 22.71 -5.87
N LEU A 80 1.69 22.61 -5.28
CA LEU A 80 1.94 21.91 -4.02
C LEU A 80 2.25 22.86 -2.86
N ALA A 81 2.07 24.18 -3.04
CA ALA A 81 2.47 25.18 -2.04
C ALA A 81 1.85 24.92 -0.66
N ALA A 82 0.61 24.43 -0.63
CA ALA A 82 -0.12 24.08 0.60
C ALA A 82 0.59 22.98 1.42
N LEU A 83 1.29 22.02 0.78
CA LEU A 83 1.98 20.93 1.48
C LEU A 83 3.15 21.42 2.36
N ALA A 84 3.70 22.58 2.06
CA ALA A 84 4.77 23.22 2.80
C ALA A 84 4.38 24.63 3.25
N ALA A 85 3.10 24.86 3.51
CA ALA A 85 2.59 26.17 3.94
C ALA A 85 3.28 26.63 5.22
N GLY A 86 3.69 27.91 5.23
CA GLY A 86 4.42 28.53 6.35
C GLY A 86 5.88 28.10 6.50
N ALA A 87 6.37 27.12 5.72
CA ALA A 87 7.77 26.74 5.72
C ALA A 87 8.64 27.85 5.09
N PRO A 88 9.74 28.26 5.72
CA PRO A 88 10.70 29.14 5.07
C PRO A 88 11.30 28.45 3.84
N PRO A 89 11.68 29.21 2.80
CA PRO A 89 12.47 28.66 1.70
C PRO A 89 13.74 27.98 2.21
N SER A 90 13.94 26.72 1.85
CA SER A 90 15.12 25.93 2.21
C SER A 90 15.36 24.82 1.18
N PRO A 91 16.59 24.28 1.07
CA PRO A 91 16.87 23.13 0.21
C PRO A 91 15.96 21.94 0.50
N GLY A 92 15.78 21.58 1.78
CA GLY A 92 14.91 20.47 2.18
C GLY A 92 13.42 20.69 1.84
N ARG A 93 12.94 21.94 1.91
CA ARG A 93 11.57 22.27 1.46
C ARG A 93 11.41 22.00 -0.04
N GLU A 94 12.36 22.45 -0.85
CA GLU A 94 12.29 22.24 -2.30
C GLU A 94 12.48 20.76 -2.66
N ALA A 95 13.42 20.07 -2.01
CA ALA A 95 13.63 18.63 -2.19
C ALA A 95 12.35 17.83 -1.86
N PHE A 96 11.65 18.16 -0.77
CA PHE A 96 10.38 17.52 -0.42
C PHE A 96 9.30 17.77 -1.48
N LEU A 97 9.12 19.02 -1.92
CA LEU A 97 8.14 19.34 -2.96
C LEU A 97 8.48 18.63 -4.28
N GLN A 98 9.76 18.57 -4.64
CA GLN A 98 10.23 17.87 -5.83
C GLN A 98 10.00 16.36 -5.74
N ASP A 99 10.23 15.75 -4.58
CA ASP A 99 9.94 14.34 -4.36
C ASP A 99 8.44 14.06 -4.56
N VAL A 100 7.55 14.87 -3.99
CA VAL A 100 6.10 14.72 -4.17
C VAL A 100 5.69 14.94 -5.64
N ARG A 101 6.30 15.90 -6.37
CA ARG A 101 6.09 16.04 -7.83
C ARG A 101 6.51 14.79 -8.60
N GLY A 102 7.63 14.17 -8.21
CA GLY A 102 8.09 12.91 -8.76
C GLY A 102 7.10 11.77 -8.53
N LEU A 103 6.55 11.66 -7.32
CA LEU A 103 5.52 10.66 -6.99
C LEU A 103 4.23 10.88 -7.79
N ILE A 104 3.81 12.13 -7.99
CA ILE A 104 2.65 12.47 -8.82
C ILE A 104 2.88 12.06 -10.27
N SER A 105 4.05 12.42 -10.83
CA SER A 105 4.41 12.10 -12.22
C SER A 105 4.42 10.58 -12.43
N LEU A 106 5.13 9.86 -11.56
CA LEU A 106 5.18 8.40 -11.55
C LEU A 106 3.78 7.78 -11.49
N PHE A 107 2.94 8.26 -10.57
CA PHE A 107 1.60 7.70 -10.37
C PHE A 107 0.70 7.94 -11.59
N VAL A 108 0.77 9.12 -12.19
CA VAL A 108 0.00 9.45 -13.40
C VAL A 108 0.50 8.64 -14.59
N ASP A 109 1.81 8.51 -14.79
CA ASP A 109 2.37 7.71 -15.88
C ASP A 109 1.95 6.24 -15.80
N LEU A 110 1.91 5.67 -14.58
CA LEU A 110 1.50 4.28 -14.36
C LEU A 110 0.00 4.04 -14.50
N THR A 111 -0.83 5.03 -14.20
CA THR A 111 -2.30 4.87 -14.14
C THR A 111 -3.04 5.47 -15.32
N GLY A 112 -2.41 6.41 -16.04
CA GLY A 112 -3.04 7.23 -17.06
C GLY A 112 -4.14 8.13 -16.51
N CYS A 113 -4.24 8.35 -15.19
CA CYS A 113 -5.33 9.15 -14.63
C CYS A 113 -5.16 10.64 -14.98
N PRO A 114 -6.25 11.35 -15.33
CA PRO A 114 -6.17 12.77 -15.69
C PRO A 114 -5.83 13.65 -14.48
N ARG A 115 -6.17 13.20 -13.26
CA ARG A 115 -5.98 13.93 -12.01
C ARG A 115 -5.61 12.99 -10.87
N ALA A 116 -4.83 13.49 -9.93
CA ALA A 116 -4.46 12.77 -8.71
C ALA A 116 -4.93 13.51 -7.46
N GLY A 117 -5.47 12.76 -6.50
CA GLY A 117 -5.72 13.25 -5.14
C GLY A 117 -4.49 13.00 -4.28
N VAL A 118 -3.77 14.05 -3.89
CA VAL A 118 -2.58 14.00 -3.06
C VAL A 118 -2.96 14.32 -1.63
N ARG A 119 -2.65 13.45 -0.68
CA ARG A 119 -2.87 13.71 0.74
C ARG A 119 -1.57 13.59 1.52
N LEU A 120 -1.25 14.62 2.29
CA LEU A 120 -0.13 14.65 3.22
C LEU A 120 -0.69 14.73 4.64
N ALA A 121 -0.30 13.80 5.51
CA ALA A 121 -0.80 13.79 6.88
C ALA A 121 0.29 13.43 7.89
N ARG A 122 0.27 14.15 9.01
CA ARG A 122 0.98 13.77 10.23
C ARG A 122 0.03 12.98 11.14
N LEU A 123 0.35 11.71 11.40
CA LEU A 123 -0.50 10.78 12.14
C LEU A 123 0.09 10.52 13.54
N ALA A 124 -0.69 10.72 14.59
CA ALA A 124 -0.33 10.35 15.98
C ALA A 124 -0.72 8.91 16.34
N LYS A 125 -1.71 8.39 15.61
CA LYS A 125 -2.32 7.08 15.83
C LYS A 125 -2.64 6.48 14.46
N PRO A 126 -2.76 5.14 14.36
CA PRO A 126 -3.10 4.50 13.10
C PRO A 126 -4.51 4.93 12.67
N MET A 127 -4.68 5.34 11.40
CA MET A 127 -6.02 5.68 10.86
C MET A 127 -6.82 4.40 10.56
N CYS A 128 -6.18 3.41 9.95
CA CYS A 128 -6.78 2.12 9.61
C CYS A 128 -5.98 1.00 10.27
N PRO A 129 -6.16 0.75 11.59
CA PRO A 129 -5.38 -0.25 12.33
C PRO A 129 -5.73 -1.70 11.96
N ARG A 130 -6.81 -1.93 11.22
CA ARG A 130 -7.26 -3.26 10.80
C ARG A 130 -6.92 -3.51 9.33
N LEU A 131 -6.60 -4.76 9.01
CA LEU A 131 -6.41 -5.22 7.64
C LEU A 131 -7.68 -5.00 6.83
N HIS A 132 -7.55 -4.28 5.71
CA HIS A 132 -8.61 -3.98 4.77
C HIS A 132 -8.03 -3.92 3.35
N ALA A 133 -8.93 -3.92 2.36
CA ALA A 133 -8.60 -3.56 0.99
C ALA A 133 -9.41 -2.31 0.63
N ASP A 134 -8.77 -1.37 -0.06
CA ASP A 134 -9.41 -0.10 -0.43
C ASP A 134 -10.32 -0.27 -1.65
N MET A 135 -11.42 0.49 -1.67
CA MET A 135 -12.33 0.60 -2.82
C MET A 135 -11.86 1.67 -3.82
N VAL A 136 -10.56 1.63 -4.17
CA VAL A 136 -9.93 2.51 -5.17
C VAL A 136 -9.39 1.66 -6.33
N THR A 137 -9.02 2.28 -7.45
CA THR A 137 -8.31 1.58 -8.52
C THR A 137 -6.91 1.20 -8.03
N VAL A 138 -6.15 2.19 -7.59
CA VAL A 138 -4.81 2.00 -7.01
C VAL A 138 -4.51 3.17 -6.09
N ARG A 139 -3.76 2.89 -5.03
CA ARG A 139 -3.21 3.88 -4.12
C ARG A 139 -1.69 3.83 -4.13
N LEU A 140 -1.05 4.96 -4.32
CA LEU A 140 0.36 5.13 -3.95
C LEU A 140 0.42 5.54 -2.47
N VAL A 141 1.34 4.96 -1.72
CA VAL A 141 1.63 5.36 -0.34
C VAL A 141 3.14 5.41 -0.10
N THR A 142 3.60 6.44 0.59
CA THR A 142 4.95 6.53 1.13
C THR A 142 4.90 7.08 2.54
N THR A 143 5.73 6.55 3.43
CA THR A 143 5.90 7.08 4.79
C THR A 143 7.32 7.63 4.90
N TYR A 144 7.48 8.94 5.08
CA TYR A 144 8.81 9.56 5.21
C TYR A 144 9.39 9.36 6.61
N VAL A 145 8.55 9.46 7.64
CA VAL A 145 8.96 9.28 9.04
C VAL A 145 8.00 8.34 9.75
N GLY A 146 8.55 7.47 10.60
CA GLY A 146 7.80 6.48 11.38
C GLY A 146 7.59 5.16 10.63
N PRO A 147 6.90 4.18 11.25
CA PRO A 147 6.71 2.86 10.64
C PRO A 147 5.84 2.97 9.37
N GLY A 148 6.22 2.27 8.29
CA GLY A 148 5.47 2.25 7.05
C GLY A 148 4.24 1.35 7.07
N THR A 149 3.43 1.42 6.00
CA THR A 149 2.24 0.59 5.79
C THR A 149 2.59 -0.90 5.90
N GLU A 150 1.74 -1.66 6.59
CA GLU A 150 1.84 -3.11 6.64
C GLU A 150 0.91 -3.75 5.61
N TRP A 151 1.34 -4.84 4.98
CA TRP A 151 0.50 -5.60 4.06
C TRP A 151 0.67 -7.10 4.22
N ALA A 152 -0.32 -7.84 3.74
CA ALA A 152 -0.35 -9.29 3.76
C ALA A 152 -0.42 -9.82 2.32
N GLU A 153 0.19 -10.99 2.10
CA GLU A 153 -0.01 -11.73 0.85
C GLU A 153 -1.46 -12.17 0.69
N HIS A 154 -1.96 -12.14 -0.54
CA HIS A 154 -3.33 -12.58 -0.84
C HIS A 154 -3.63 -13.98 -0.28
N ALA A 155 -2.71 -14.93 -0.49
CA ALA A 155 -2.84 -16.29 0.01
C ALA A 155 -2.80 -16.41 1.55
N ALA A 156 -2.31 -15.40 2.26
CA ALA A 156 -2.21 -15.39 3.71
C ALA A 156 -3.49 -14.87 4.40
N VAL A 157 -4.45 -14.31 3.66
CA VAL A 157 -5.61 -13.60 4.22
C VAL A 157 -6.95 -14.33 4.02
N ARG A 158 -7.74 -14.41 5.08
CA ARG A 158 -9.16 -14.80 5.10
C ARG A 158 -10.03 -13.56 4.89
N ARG A 159 -10.43 -13.32 3.63
CA ARG A 159 -11.14 -12.10 3.18
C ARG A 159 -12.55 -11.94 3.77
N ASP A 160 -13.17 -13.03 4.17
CA ASP A 160 -14.42 -13.06 4.94
C ASP A 160 -14.29 -12.40 6.32
N ARG A 161 -13.06 -12.11 6.78
CA ARG A 161 -12.77 -11.51 8.09
C ARG A 161 -12.10 -10.13 8.03
N LEU A 162 -12.04 -9.50 6.86
CA LEU A 162 -11.42 -8.18 6.70
C LEU A 162 -12.19 -7.06 7.40
N GLY A 163 -11.44 -6.13 8.00
CA GLY A 163 -11.97 -4.88 8.53
C GLY A 163 -13.15 -5.06 9.50
N HIS A 164 -14.30 -4.50 9.14
CA HIS A 164 -15.51 -4.57 9.97
C HIS A 164 -16.09 -6.00 10.09
N ARG A 165 -15.78 -6.89 9.14
CA ARG A 165 -16.26 -8.29 9.16
C ARG A 165 -15.65 -9.11 10.31
N ALA A 166 -14.57 -8.61 10.92
CA ALA A 166 -14.02 -9.17 12.15
C ALA A 166 -14.81 -8.78 13.42
N ASN A 167 -15.94 -8.07 13.32
CA ASN A 167 -16.78 -7.66 14.46
C ASN A 167 -16.01 -6.92 15.56
N GLY A 168 -15.04 -6.09 15.18
CA GLY A 168 -14.22 -5.34 16.13
C GLY A 168 -13.06 -6.11 16.75
N VAL A 169 -12.89 -7.39 16.44
CA VAL A 169 -11.79 -8.21 16.93
C VAL A 169 -10.46 -7.78 16.26
N PRO A 170 -9.36 -7.60 17.01
CA PRO A 170 -8.04 -7.28 16.44
C PRO A 170 -7.53 -8.35 15.47
N ASP A 171 -6.77 -7.95 14.45
CA ASP A 171 -6.29 -8.86 13.38
C ASP A 171 -5.47 -10.03 13.92
N GLU A 172 -4.77 -9.82 15.03
CA GLU A 172 -3.91 -10.81 15.69
C GLU A 172 -4.69 -12.04 16.18
N VAL A 173 -5.98 -11.88 16.46
CA VAL A 173 -6.85 -12.94 17.01
C VAL A 173 -8.16 -13.12 16.23
N SER A 174 -8.49 -12.24 15.28
CA SER A 174 -9.70 -12.37 14.46
C SER A 174 -9.63 -13.56 13.50
N GLY A 175 -8.44 -14.10 13.26
CA GLY A 175 -8.20 -15.14 12.26
C GLY A 175 -8.26 -14.63 10.82
N VAL A 176 -8.20 -13.31 10.62
CA VAL A 176 -8.04 -12.70 9.29
C VAL A 176 -6.74 -13.14 8.62
N LEU A 177 -5.70 -13.41 9.41
CA LEU A 177 -4.46 -14.02 8.95
C LEU A 177 -4.53 -15.54 9.15
N ARG A 178 -4.13 -16.30 8.12
CA ARG A 178 -3.96 -17.75 8.22
C ARG A 178 -2.78 -18.08 9.13
N ALA A 179 -2.80 -19.28 9.73
CA ALA A 179 -1.69 -19.76 10.54
C ALA A 179 -0.37 -19.72 9.75
N GLY A 180 0.69 -19.18 10.37
CA GLY A 180 1.99 -19.01 9.73
C GLY A 180 2.10 -17.79 8.80
N ALA A 181 1.03 -17.02 8.59
CA ALA A 181 1.08 -15.77 7.83
C ALA A 181 2.11 -14.80 8.45
N ARG A 182 2.67 -13.95 7.59
CA ARG A 182 3.56 -12.86 7.98
C ARG A 182 3.07 -11.57 7.33
N LEU A 183 2.98 -10.54 8.14
CA LEU A 183 2.86 -9.18 7.62
C LEU A 183 4.22 -8.72 7.15
N ARG A 184 4.23 -8.02 6.03
CA ARG A 184 5.37 -7.25 5.55
C ARG A 184 5.11 -5.79 5.90
N ARG A 185 6.17 -5.02 6.01
CA ARG A 185 6.12 -3.60 6.34
C ARG A 185 7.03 -2.84 5.41
N MET A 186 6.56 -1.68 4.95
CA MET A 186 7.38 -0.78 4.17
C MET A 186 8.36 -0.07 5.09
N GLU A 187 9.61 0.05 4.65
CA GLU A 187 10.58 0.94 5.29
C GLU A 187 10.26 2.41 4.96
N PRO A 188 10.76 3.37 5.77
CA PRO A 188 10.65 4.76 5.43
C PRO A 188 11.17 5.05 4.02
N PHE A 189 10.55 6.01 3.34
CA PHE A 189 10.81 6.42 1.95
C PHE A 189 10.45 5.42 0.86
N GLU A 190 10.29 4.12 1.14
CA GLU A 190 9.78 3.18 0.12
C GLU A 190 8.44 3.67 -0.45
N VAL A 191 8.21 3.37 -1.73
CA VAL A 191 7.00 3.76 -2.45
C VAL A 191 6.19 2.52 -2.75
N GLY A 192 4.99 2.44 -2.18
CA GLY A 192 4.10 1.30 -2.33
C GLY A 192 2.95 1.65 -3.26
N LEU A 193 2.73 0.84 -4.28
CA LEU A 193 1.52 0.84 -5.09
C LEU A 193 0.63 -0.32 -4.67
N LEU A 194 -0.57 0.01 -4.22
CA LEU A 194 -1.56 -0.92 -3.68
C LEU A 194 -2.75 -0.94 -4.63
N LYS A 195 -2.90 -2.03 -5.40
CA LYS A 195 -4.06 -2.25 -6.26
C LYS A 195 -5.30 -2.43 -5.38
N GLY A 196 -6.33 -1.61 -5.57
CA GLY A 196 -7.57 -1.72 -4.80
C GLY A 196 -8.58 -2.66 -5.45
N GLU A 197 -9.75 -2.77 -4.81
CA GLU A 197 -10.86 -3.61 -5.28
C GLU A 197 -11.55 -3.04 -6.53
N ALA A 198 -11.43 -1.73 -6.78
CA ALA A 198 -12.02 -1.10 -7.96
C ALA A 198 -11.11 -1.17 -9.20
N TRP A 199 -9.92 -1.77 -9.10
CA TRP A 199 -9.11 -2.06 -10.28
C TRP A 199 -9.86 -3.04 -11.20
N PRO A 200 -9.89 -2.83 -12.53
CA PRO A 200 -10.62 -3.70 -13.45
C PRO A 200 -10.26 -5.18 -13.30
N GLY A 201 -11.24 -6.02 -12.96
CA GLY A 201 -11.05 -7.45 -12.74
C GLY A 201 -10.38 -7.83 -11.41
N ASN A 202 -10.26 -6.89 -10.46
CA ASN A 202 -9.61 -7.11 -9.16
C ASN A 202 -10.58 -7.16 -7.97
N GLN A 203 -11.88 -7.28 -8.23
CA GLN A 203 -12.89 -7.42 -7.18
C GLN A 203 -12.60 -8.67 -6.31
N ASP A 204 -12.71 -8.49 -5.00
CA ASP A 204 -12.33 -9.45 -3.97
C ASP A 204 -10.86 -9.90 -4.08
N ARG A 205 -10.01 -9.09 -4.71
CA ARG A 205 -8.57 -9.36 -4.88
C ARG A 205 -7.66 -8.18 -4.50
N GLY A 206 -8.20 -7.02 -4.13
CA GLY A 206 -7.44 -5.85 -3.67
C GLY A 206 -6.36 -6.10 -2.58
N ALA A 207 -5.30 -5.29 -2.62
CA ALA A 207 -4.18 -5.32 -1.69
C ALA A 207 -4.64 -5.17 -0.24
N VAL A 208 -4.37 -6.21 0.55
CA VAL A 208 -4.75 -6.25 1.97
C VAL A 208 -3.66 -5.58 2.80
N HIS A 209 -3.99 -4.46 3.40
CA HIS A 209 -3.03 -3.64 4.12
C HIS A 209 -3.65 -2.95 5.35
N ARG A 210 -2.79 -2.38 6.20
CA ARG A 210 -3.18 -1.59 7.36
C ARG A 210 -2.12 -0.55 7.70
N SER A 211 -2.54 0.47 8.44
CA SER A 211 -1.56 1.28 9.18
C SER A 211 -0.94 0.43 10.29
N PRO A 212 0.39 0.45 10.47
CA PRO A 212 1.07 -0.30 11.53
C PRO A 212 0.50 0.08 12.89
N PRO A 213 0.34 -0.87 13.83
CA PRO A 213 -0.08 -0.58 15.18
C PRO A 213 1.00 0.23 15.93
N GLY A 214 0.57 1.00 16.93
CA GLY A 214 1.46 1.80 17.79
C GLY A 214 1.10 3.28 17.79
N THR A 215 1.91 4.08 18.51
CA THR A 215 1.69 5.51 18.74
C THR A 215 2.83 6.38 18.23
N SER A 216 3.84 5.79 17.59
CA SER A 216 4.93 6.55 16.96
C SER A 216 4.37 7.49 15.90
N PRO A 217 4.72 8.79 15.93
CA PRO A 217 4.23 9.74 14.96
C PRO A 217 4.74 9.39 13.56
N ARG A 218 3.89 9.59 12.55
CA ARG A 218 4.22 9.31 11.15
C ARG A 218 3.95 10.52 10.28
N VAL A 219 4.74 10.71 9.23
CA VAL A 219 4.41 11.63 8.12
C VAL A 219 4.25 10.79 6.86
N VAL A 220 3.05 10.81 6.30
CA VAL A 220 2.62 9.91 5.22
C VAL A 220 2.08 10.74 4.06
N VAL A 221 2.47 10.38 2.85
CA VAL A 221 1.84 10.86 1.62
C VAL A 221 1.11 9.70 0.95
N THR A 222 -0.12 9.95 0.50
CA THR A 222 -0.90 9.02 -0.32
C THR A 222 -1.40 9.70 -1.57
N LEU A 223 -1.39 9.00 -2.70
CA LEU A 223 -2.03 9.43 -3.94
C LEU A 223 -3.09 8.43 -4.36
N ASP A 224 -4.27 8.94 -4.74
CA ASP A 224 -5.35 8.17 -5.32
C ASP A 224 -5.70 8.71 -6.71
N ALA A 225 -6.03 7.82 -7.64
CA ALA A 225 -6.47 8.21 -8.98
C ALA A 225 -7.87 8.82 -8.92
N LEU A 226 -8.06 9.99 -9.54
CA LEU A 226 -9.35 10.65 -9.65
C LEU A 226 -9.86 10.54 -11.10
N ALA A 227 -11.16 10.28 -11.23
CA ALA A 227 -11.87 10.30 -12.50
C ALA A 227 -12.24 11.72 -12.94
#